data_AF-A0A399WNN6-F1
#
_entry.id   AF-A0A399WNN6-F1
#
_cell.length_a   1.000
_cell.length_b   1.000
_cell.length_c   1.000
_cell.angle_alpha   90.00
_cell.angle_beta   90.00
_cell.angle_gamma   90.00
#
_symmetry.space_group_name_H-M   'P 1'
#
loop_
_entity.id
_entity.type
_entity.pdbx_description
1 polymer ?
#
loop_
_entity_poly.entity_id
_entity_poly.type
_entity_poly.pdbx_seq_one_letter_code
_entity_poly.pdbx_strand_id
1 'polypeptide(L)'
;MHRMHKRPSRLTGWFLLPVLSTLVSAAQRPVMLSQGSMTSFLLKNFARVWKKLPRSGRIFLARITQKKFTASVAGVITNAEGRVLVLDHVLRPASGWGLPGGFMKHFEQPIDALKREIREETGIELANIELYRVRTLKRHIEFIFTGSAETAGEVKSREITAVRWFDPAHLPAEMNVDQQFLIRKVFGLDL
;
A
#
# COMPACT_ATOMS: atom_id res chain seq x y z
N MET A 1 -19.98 23.30 46.67
CA MET A 1 -20.49 22.97 45.31
C MET A 1 -19.32 22.62 44.41
N HIS A 2 -19.06 21.32 44.18
CA HIS A 2 -18.08 20.85 43.20
C HIS A 2 -18.69 19.69 42.42
N ARG A 3 -18.91 19.92 41.12
CA ARG A 3 -19.70 19.08 40.22
C ARG A 3 -18.79 17.96 39.69
N MET A 4 -19.01 16.72 40.14
CA MET A 4 -18.37 15.54 39.58
C MET A 4 -18.89 15.28 38.14
N HIS A 5 -18.02 15.44 37.15
CA HIS A 5 -18.28 14.99 35.78
C HIS A 5 -17.96 13.49 35.68
N LYS A 6 -18.99 12.63 35.72
CA LYS A 6 -18.87 11.22 35.35
C LYS A 6 -18.51 11.11 33.87
N ARG A 7 -17.36 10.52 33.54
CA ARG A 7 -17.04 10.05 32.18
C ARG A 7 -17.90 8.82 31.86
N PRO A 8 -18.56 8.72 30.70
CA PRO A 8 -19.26 7.51 30.32
C PRO A 8 -18.26 6.42 29.90
N SER A 9 -18.46 5.22 30.44
CA SER A 9 -17.71 4.01 30.12
C SER A 9 -17.99 3.55 28.68
N ARG A 10 -16.96 3.61 27.82
CA ARG A 10 -16.97 2.94 26.50
C ARG A 10 -16.25 1.59 26.61
N LEU A 11 -16.92 0.56 27.12
CA LEU A 11 -16.39 -0.80 27.18
C LEU A 11 -17.48 -1.83 26.88
N THR A 12 -17.96 -1.91 25.63
CA THR A 12 -18.80 -3.05 25.19
C THR A 12 -18.67 -3.42 23.70
N GLY A 13 -18.10 -2.57 22.83
CA GLY A 13 -18.13 -2.82 21.38
C GLY A 13 -17.03 -3.69 20.78
N TRP A 14 -15.92 -3.94 21.49
CA TRP A 14 -14.69 -4.47 20.84
C TRP A 14 -14.57 -6.00 20.83
N PHE A 15 -15.30 -6.71 21.71
CA PHE A 15 -15.24 -8.18 21.79
C PHE A 15 -16.02 -8.89 20.67
N LEU A 16 -16.98 -8.24 20.04
CA LEU A 16 -17.80 -8.82 18.97
C LEU A 16 -17.15 -8.72 17.58
N LEU A 17 -16.25 -7.75 17.38
CA LEU A 17 -15.61 -7.50 16.08
C LEU A 17 -14.76 -8.67 15.56
N PRO A 18 -13.98 -9.40 16.38
CA PRO A 18 -13.19 -10.54 15.91
C PRO A 18 -14.07 -11.72 15.46
N VAL A 19 -15.14 -12.02 16.22
CA VAL A 19 -16.11 -13.07 15.90
C VAL A 19 -16.87 -12.71 14.62
N LEU A 20 -17.32 -11.46 14.51
CA LEU A 20 -18.01 -10.95 13.33
C LEU A 20 -17.11 -10.96 12.09
N SER A 21 -15.84 -10.54 12.20
CA SER A 21 -14.85 -10.63 11.12
C SER A 21 -14.65 -12.07 10.66
N THR A 22 -14.59 -13.03 11.60
CA THR A 22 -14.43 -14.45 11.29
C THR A 22 -15.65 -15.00 10.54
N LEU A 23 -16.85 -14.67 11.01
CA LEU A 23 -18.11 -15.08 10.38
C LEU A 23 -18.29 -14.45 8.99
N VAL A 24 -17.94 -13.17 8.82
CA VAL A 24 -17.97 -12.47 7.53
C VAL A 24 -16.99 -13.09 6.53
N SER A 25 -15.75 -13.36 6.95
CA SER A 25 -14.75 -14.04 6.10
C SER A 25 -15.16 -15.48 5.77
N ALA A 26 -15.72 -16.22 6.72
CA ALA A 26 -16.18 -17.60 6.51
C ALA A 26 -17.37 -17.65 5.54
N ALA A 27 -18.30 -16.70 5.60
CA ALA A 27 -19.45 -16.60 4.71
C ALA A 27 -19.09 -16.24 3.25
N GLN A 28 -17.86 -15.76 3.00
CA GLN A 28 -17.35 -15.41 1.68
C GLN A 28 -16.52 -16.52 1.01
N ARG A 29 -16.18 -17.60 1.72
CA ARG A 29 -15.41 -18.73 1.19
C ARG A 29 -16.34 -19.91 0.84
N PRO A 30 -16.01 -20.73 -0.18
CA PRO A 30 -16.62 -22.05 -0.33
C PRO A 30 -16.08 -22.95 0.79
N VAL A 31 -16.88 -23.16 1.83
CA VAL A 31 -16.45 -23.89 3.03
C VAL A 31 -17.05 -25.29 3.02
N MET A 32 -16.19 -26.32 2.93
CA MET A 32 -16.53 -27.73 3.17
C MET A 32 -16.25 -28.02 4.66
N LEU A 33 -17.30 -28.11 5.49
CA LEU A 33 -17.18 -28.37 6.93
C LEU A 33 -17.77 -29.73 7.30
N SER A 34 -17.06 -30.42 8.21
CA SER A 34 -17.52 -31.61 8.93
C SER A 34 -18.80 -31.31 9.71
N GLN A 35 -19.80 -32.18 9.57
CA GLN A 35 -21.12 -32.07 10.20
C GLN A 35 -21.02 -32.42 11.69
N GLY A 36 -21.27 -31.48 12.61
CA GLY A 36 -21.49 -31.83 14.02
C GLY A 36 -21.21 -30.80 15.12
N SER A 37 -20.56 -29.66 14.86
CA SER A 37 -20.20 -28.72 15.94
C SER A 37 -21.22 -27.59 16.16
N MET A 38 -21.34 -27.06 17.39
CA MET A 38 -22.13 -25.85 17.74
C MET A 38 -21.75 -24.63 16.87
N THR A 39 -20.47 -24.54 16.49
CA THR A 39 -19.96 -23.53 15.56
C THR A 39 -20.56 -23.68 14.16
N SER A 40 -20.81 -24.90 13.68
CA SER A 40 -21.45 -25.15 12.38
C SER A 40 -22.91 -24.67 12.33
N PHE A 41 -23.65 -24.76 13.44
CA PHE A 41 -25.03 -24.29 13.53
C PHE A 41 -25.13 -22.75 13.50
N LEU A 42 -24.30 -22.07 14.29
CA LEU A 42 -24.20 -20.60 14.30
C LEU A 42 -23.79 -20.05 12.93
N LEU A 43 -22.79 -20.66 12.29
CA LEU A 43 -22.35 -20.32 10.94
C LEU A 43 -23.46 -20.54 9.90
N LYS A 44 -24.19 -21.66 9.95
CA LYS A 44 -25.31 -21.95 9.02
C LYS A 44 -26.44 -20.92 9.15
N ASN A 45 -26.80 -20.52 10.38
CA ASN A 45 -27.82 -19.50 10.61
C ASN A 45 -27.33 -18.11 10.17
N PHE A 46 -26.09 -17.74 10.50
CA PHE A 46 -25.49 -16.49 10.04
C PHE A 46 -25.40 -16.42 8.51
N ALA A 47 -24.98 -17.50 7.85
CA ALA A 47 -24.91 -17.59 6.39
C ALA A 47 -26.29 -17.40 5.72
N ARG A 48 -27.36 -17.93 6.32
CA ARG A 48 -28.74 -17.70 5.84
C ARG A 48 -29.13 -16.21 5.90
N VAL A 49 -28.79 -15.53 6.99
CA VAL A 49 -29.02 -14.08 7.14
C VAL A 49 -28.14 -13.29 6.17
N TRP A 50 -26.87 -13.64 6.05
CA TRP A 50 -25.91 -13.01 5.15
C TRP A 50 -26.34 -13.08 3.67
N LYS A 51 -26.87 -14.23 3.23
CA LYS A 51 -27.40 -14.42 1.86
C LYS A 51 -28.63 -13.57 1.57
N LYS A 52 -29.42 -13.22 2.59
CA LYS A 52 -30.59 -12.33 2.45
C LYS A 52 -30.24 -10.84 2.52
N LEU A 53 -29.06 -10.49 3.06
CA LEU A 53 -28.63 -9.09 3.16
C LEU A 53 -28.39 -8.51 1.75
N PRO A 54 -28.83 -7.26 1.46
CA PRO A 54 -28.55 -6.61 0.19
C PRO A 54 -27.03 -6.41 -0.02
N ARG A 55 -26.59 -6.30 -1.28
CA ARG A 55 -25.17 -6.15 -1.64
C ARG A 55 -24.49 -4.99 -0.90
N SER A 56 -25.17 -3.85 -0.80
CA SER A 56 -24.70 -2.67 -0.06
C SER A 56 -24.44 -2.98 1.42
N GLY A 57 -25.35 -3.70 2.08
CA GLY A 57 -25.21 -4.12 3.48
C GLY A 57 -24.05 -5.09 3.68
N ARG A 58 -23.85 -6.05 2.77
CA ARG A 58 -22.70 -6.98 2.84
C ARG A 58 -21.38 -6.25 2.67
N ILE A 59 -21.30 -5.32 1.72
CA ILE A 59 -20.09 -4.50 1.48
C ILE A 59 -19.81 -3.62 2.70
N PHE A 60 -20.83 -2.97 3.25
CA PHE A 60 -20.69 -2.15 4.45
C PHE A 60 -20.16 -2.97 5.63
N LEU A 61 -20.78 -4.13 5.91
CA LEU A 61 -20.40 -4.98 7.01
C LEU A 61 -18.98 -5.54 6.84
N ALA A 62 -18.61 -5.94 5.62
CA ALA A 62 -17.24 -6.33 5.32
C ALA A 62 -16.24 -5.18 5.54
N ARG A 63 -16.54 -3.94 5.11
CA ARG A 63 -15.63 -2.79 5.26
C ARG A 63 -15.34 -2.43 6.72
N ILE A 64 -16.28 -2.65 7.63
CA ILE A 64 -16.08 -2.36 9.06
C ILE A 64 -15.37 -3.50 9.79
N THR A 65 -15.49 -4.74 9.31
CA THR A 65 -14.89 -5.92 9.97
C THR A 65 -13.54 -6.31 9.41
N GLN A 66 -13.28 -6.06 8.13
CA GLN A 66 -12.03 -6.46 7.48
C GLN A 66 -10.85 -5.57 7.90
N LYS A 67 -9.65 -6.15 7.90
CA LYS A 67 -8.42 -5.41 8.18
C LYS A 67 -8.16 -4.38 7.08
N LYS A 68 -7.81 -3.17 7.48
CA LYS A 68 -7.39 -2.09 6.58
C LYS A 68 -5.88 -2.12 6.39
N PHE A 69 -5.46 -1.90 5.15
CA PHE A 69 -4.07 -1.70 4.75
C PHE A 69 -3.87 -0.26 4.31
N THR A 70 -2.69 0.30 4.56
CA THR A 70 -2.21 1.46 3.82
C THR A 70 -1.60 0.99 2.51
N ALA A 71 -1.58 1.85 1.49
CA ALA A 71 -1.00 1.52 0.19
C ALA A 71 -0.10 2.64 -0.31
N SER A 72 1.01 2.27 -0.94
CA SER A 72 1.97 3.19 -1.57
C SER A 72 2.42 2.67 -2.93
N VAL A 73 3.07 3.56 -3.66
CA VAL A 73 3.69 3.27 -4.95
C VAL A 73 5.15 3.70 -4.93
N ALA A 74 6.00 2.98 -5.66
CA ALA A 74 7.38 3.34 -5.91
C ALA A 74 7.71 3.07 -7.38
N GLY A 75 8.57 3.91 -7.98
CA GLY A 75 8.96 3.79 -9.38
C GLY A 75 10.45 3.57 -9.58
N VAL A 76 10.84 2.50 -10.27
CA VAL A 76 12.17 2.35 -10.88
C VAL A 76 12.08 2.98 -12.27
N ILE A 77 12.39 4.27 -12.35
CA ILE A 77 12.24 5.06 -13.57
C ILE A 77 13.58 5.19 -14.27
N THR A 78 13.61 4.90 -15.57
CA THR A 78 14.81 4.98 -16.40
C THR A 78 14.78 6.17 -17.34
N ASN A 79 15.94 6.73 -17.67
CA ASN A 79 16.08 7.68 -18.77
C ASN A 79 16.63 6.98 -20.04
N ALA A 80 16.77 7.74 -21.12
CA ALA A 80 17.31 7.24 -22.39
C ALA A 80 18.77 6.72 -22.30
N GLU A 81 19.51 7.14 -21.27
CA GLU A 81 20.89 6.69 -21.01
C GLU A 81 20.95 5.42 -20.16
N GLY A 82 19.79 4.83 -19.81
CA GLY A 82 19.71 3.64 -18.96
C GLY A 82 19.99 3.92 -17.48
N ARG A 83 20.01 5.20 -17.06
CA ARG A 83 20.19 5.59 -15.65
C ARG A 83 18.87 5.56 -14.91
N VAL A 84 18.91 5.33 -13.60
CA VAL A 84 17.74 5.26 -12.71
C VAL A 84 17.56 6.56 -11.93
N LEU A 85 16.31 6.99 -11.79
CA LEU A 85 15.91 8.14 -11.00
C LEU A 85 15.93 7.82 -9.49
N VAL A 86 16.64 8.62 -8.70
CA VAL A 86 16.67 8.53 -7.24
C VAL A 86 16.53 9.93 -6.65
N LEU A 87 15.74 10.06 -5.58
CA LEU A 87 15.44 11.32 -4.91
C LEU A 87 16.05 11.35 -3.52
N ASP A 88 16.55 12.52 -3.11
CA ASP A 88 17.01 12.78 -1.74
C ASP A 88 15.92 13.50 -0.93
N HIS A 89 15.33 12.82 0.05
CA HIS A 89 14.25 13.33 0.88
C HIS A 89 14.75 13.87 2.22
N VAL A 90 14.32 15.09 2.58
CA VAL A 90 14.71 15.78 3.83
C VAL A 90 14.22 15.05 5.09
N LEU A 91 13.04 14.42 5.02
CA LEU A 91 12.29 13.93 6.20
C LEU A 91 12.37 12.41 6.40
N ARG A 92 13.16 11.68 5.58
CA ARG A 92 13.28 10.23 5.76
C ARG A 92 14.23 9.91 6.94
N PRO A 93 13.85 9.01 7.88
CA PRO A 93 14.69 8.66 9.02
C PRO A 93 15.98 7.92 8.65
N ALA A 94 16.00 7.30 7.47
CA ALA A 94 17.19 6.77 6.84
C ALA A 94 17.69 7.77 5.80
N SER A 95 19.00 7.73 5.52
CA SER A 95 19.70 8.49 4.49
C SER A 95 18.84 8.73 3.25
N GLY A 96 18.65 10.00 2.93
CA GLY A 96 17.51 10.51 2.18
C GLY A 96 17.35 10.01 0.74
N TRP A 97 18.32 9.29 0.18
CA TRP A 97 18.23 8.70 -1.16
C TRP A 97 17.28 7.50 -1.23
N GLY A 98 16.28 7.57 -2.11
CA GLY A 98 15.36 6.48 -2.36
C GLY A 98 14.64 6.57 -3.70
N LEU A 99 13.93 5.49 -4.03
CA LEU A 99 13.03 5.48 -5.18
C LEU A 99 11.91 6.52 -5.00
N PRO A 100 11.54 7.24 -6.07
CA PRO A 100 10.44 8.20 -6.03
C PRO A 100 9.09 7.49 -5.87
N GLY A 101 8.13 8.21 -5.32
CA GLY A 101 6.78 7.70 -5.04
C GLY A 101 6.30 7.98 -3.62
N GLY A 102 5.05 7.60 -3.36
CA GLY A 102 4.36 8.01 -2.14
C GLY A 102 3.09 7.22 -1.85
N PHE A 103 2.28 7.75 -0.93
CA PHE A 103 1.03 7.10 -0.53
C PHE A 103 -0.06 7.27 -1.59
N MET A 104 -0.86 6.23 -1.76
CA MET A 104 -2.06 6.32 -2.59
C MET A 104 -3.16 7.13 -1.88
N LYS A 105 -3.85 7.98 -2.63
CA LYS A 105 -5.06 8.67 -2.19
C LYS A 105 -6.26 7.70 -2.21
N HIS A 106 -7.33 8.10 -1.53
CA HIS A 106 -8.55 7.29 -1.50
C HIS A 106 -9.17 7.21 -2.90
N PHE A 107 -9.55 6.01 -3.33
CA PHE A 107 -10.10 5.72 -4.66
C PHE A 107 -9.15 5.98 -5.84
N GLU A 108 -7.85 6.13 -5.59
CA GLU A 108 -6.83 6.31 -6.63
C GLU A 108 -6.35 4.95 -7.18
N GLN A 109 -6.16 4.84 -8.50
CA GLN A 109 -5.49 3.67 -9.07
C GLN A 109 -3.99 3.74 -8.79
N PRO A 110 -3.30 2.60 -8.55
CA PRO A 110 -1.86 2.62 -8.28
C PRO A 110 -1.03 3.30 -9.38
N ILE A 111 -1.35 3.05 -10.66
CA ILE A 111 -0.61 3.69 -11.76
C ILE A 111 -0.82 5.20 -11.81
N ASP A 112 -2.03 5.68 -11.48
CA ASP A 112 -2.33 7.11 -11.44
C ASP A 112 -1.63 7.78 -10.25
N ALA A 113 -1.58 7.10 -9.10
CA ALA A 113 -0.80 7.53 -7.95
C ALA A 113 0.68 7.68 -8.31
N LEU A 114 1.26 6.71 -9.03
CA LEU A 114 2.67 6.79 -9.44
C LEU A 114 2.91 8.02 -10.34
N LYS A 115 2.11 8.18 -11.40
CA LYS A 115 2.24 9.32 -12.31
C LYS A 115 2.13 10.66 -11.57
N ARG A 116 1.16 10.77 -10.66
CA ARG A 116 0.98 11.96 -9.83
C ARG A 116 2.20 12.24 -8.96
N GLU A 117 2.67 11.26 -8.18
CA GLU A 117 3.81 11.42 -7.28
C GLU A 117 5.06 11.85 -8.07
N ILE A 118 5.41 11.13 -9.15
CA ILE A 118 6.59 11.49 -9.97
C ILE A 118 6.47 12.91 -10.52
N ARG A 119 5.31 13.30 -11.03
CA ARG A 119 5.08 14.64 -11.57
C ARG A 119 5.14 15.72 -10.49
N GLU A 120 4.57 15.49 -9.30
CA GLU A 120 4.60 16.42 -8.17
C GLU A 120 6.03 16.59 -7.62
N GLU A 121 6.79 15.49 -7.56
CA GLU A 121 8.15 15.44 -7.01
C GLU A 121 9.20 16.02 -7.97
N THR A 122 9.07 15.71 -9.25
CA THR A 122 10.15 15.93 -10.25
C THR A 122 9.70 16.64 -11.52
N GLY A 123 8.39 16.74 -11.75
CA GLY A 123 7.83 17.23 -13.01
C GLY A 123 8.01 16.32 -14.21
N ILE A 124 8.51 15.09 -14.03
CA ILE A 124 8.68 14.12 -15.10
C ILE A 124 7.32 13.55 -15.49
N GLU A 125 7.09 13.46 -16.80
CA GLU A 125 6.03 12.62 -17.38
C GLU A 125 6.59 11.23 -17.68
N LEU A 126 5.79 10.21 -17.36
CA LEU A 126 6.18 8.80 -17.46
C LEU A 126 5.56 8.11 -18.68
N ALA A 127 6.37 7.28 -19.33
CA ALA A 127 5.97 6.34 -20.38
C ALA A 127 6.32 4.90 -20.00
N ASN A 128 5.81 3.94 -20.78
CA ASN A 128 6.12 2.51 -20.69
C ASN A 128 6.02 1.95 -19.26
N ILE A 129 4.96 2.34 -18.55
CA ILE A 129 4.79 2.02 -17.14
C ILE A 129 4.26 0.60 -16.98
N GLU A 130 4.98 -0.24 -16.24
CA GLU A 130 4.60 -1.63 -15.99
C GLU A 130 4.66 -1.96 -14.50
N LEU A 131 3.72 -2.79 -14.04
CA LEU A 131 3.75 -3.29 -12.67
C LEU A 131 4.86 -4.35 -12.56
N TYR A 132 5.91 -4.04 -11.82
CA TYR A 132 7.02 -4.96 -11.61
C TYR A 132 6.76 -5.93 -10.46
N ARG A 133 6.31 -5.41 -9.31
CA ARG A 133 6.10 -6.23 -8.10
C ARG A 133 5.07 -5.61 -7.18
N VAL A 134 4.34 -6.46 -6.46
CA VAL A 134 3.55 -6.07 -5.29
C VAL A 134 4.09 -6.79 -4.08
N ARG A 135 4.32 -6.08 -2.98
CA ARG A 135 4.71 -6.70 -1.70
C ARG A 135 3.86 -6.17 -0.55
N THR A 136 3.70 -7.00 0.48
CA THR A 136 3.03 -6.62 1.72
C THR A 136 4.04 -6.60 2.86
N LEU A 137 4.21 -5.44 3.48
CA LEU A 137 5.06 -5.23 4.64
C LEU A 137 4.16 -4.92 5.85
N LYS A 138 3.96 -5.90 6.73
CA LYS A 138 3.02 -5.81 7.86
C LYS A 138 1.60 -5.48 7.40
N ARG A 139 1.15 -4.23 7.57
CA ARG A 139 -0.19 -3.73 7.19
C ARG A 139 -0.12 -2.70 6.08
N HIS A 140 0.94 -2.74 5.29
CA HIS A 140 1.21 -1.85 4.18
C HIS A 140 1.40 -2.66 2.90
N ILE A 141 0.74 -2.25 1.83
CA ILE A 141 0.91 -2.82 0.50
C ILE A 141 1.69 -1.80 -0.34
N GLU A 142 2.78 -2.24 -0.94
CA GLU A 142 3.59 -1.40 -1.82
C GLU A 142 3.53 -1.97 -3.24
N PHE A 143 3.17 -1.10 -4.19
CA PHE A 143 3.19 -1.39 -5.62
C PHE A 143 4.46 -0.79 -6.22
N ILE A 144 5.30 -1.62 -6.82
CA ILE A 144 6.54 -1.22 -7.45
C ILE A 144 6.35 -1.31 -8.96
N PHE A 145 6.61 -0.19 -9.63
CA PHE A 145 6.51 -0.07 -11.07
C PHE A 145 7.88 0.16 -11.70
N THR A 146 8.01 -0.22 -12.96
CA THR A 146 9.05 0.26 -13.87
C THR A 146 8.44 1.26 -14.84
N GLY A 147 9.25 2.15 -15.38
CA GLY A 147 8.83 3.08 -16.42
C GLY A 147 10.00 3.87 -16.99
N SER A 148 9.76 4.63 -18.04
CA SER A 148 10.75 5.51 -18.66
C SER A 148 10.31 6.98 -18.55
N ALA A 149 11.24 7.87 -18.27
CA ALA A 149 11.00 9.31 -18.30
C ALA A 149 10.98 9.84 -19.74
N GLU A 150 9.97 10.63 -20.09
CA GLU A 150 9.90 11.34 -21.37
C GLU A 150 10.66 12.67 -21.36
N THR A 151 10.94 13.21 -20.18
CA THR A 151 11.58 14.52 -19.98
C THR A 151 12.74 14.43 -18.98
N ALA A 152 13.69 15.36 -19.08
CA ALA A 152 14.69 15.56 -18.02
C ALA A 152 14.00 16.14 -16.78
N GLY A 153 14.09 15.45 -15.64
CA GLY A 153 13.47 15.89 -14.38
C GLY A 153 14.24 16.99 -13.67
N GLU A 154 13.50 17.80 -12.90
CA GLU A 154 14.04 18.87 -12.05
C GLU A 154 13.44 18.75 -10.64
N VAL A 155 14.06 19.34 -9.61
CA VAL A 155 13.49 19.34 -8.25
C VAL A 155 12.21 20.19 -8.25
N LYS A 156 11.05 19.61 -7.90
CA LYS A 156 9.77 20.36 -7.84
C LYS A 156 9.05 20.33 -6.49
N SER A 157 9.49 19.49 -5.55
CA SER A 157 8.91 19.45 -4.19
C SER A 157 9.84 20.07 -3.14
N ARG A 158 9.24 20.73 -2.14
CA ARG A 158 9.96 21.24 -0.94
C ARG A 158 10.46 20.13 -0.02
N GLU A 159 9.98 18.91 -0.21
CA GLU A 159 10.38 17.73 0.57
C GLU A 159 11.60 17.00 -0.02
N ILE A 160 12.05 17.43 -1.21
CA ILE A 160 13.16 16.85 -1.97
C ILE A 160 14.32 17.85 -2.02
N THR A 161 15.48 17.44 -1.54
CA THR A 161 16.71 18.23 -1.58
C THR A 161 17.39 18.11 -2.94
N ALA A 162 17.31 16.93 -3.56
CA ALA A 162 17.95 16.65 -4.84
C ALA A 162 17.22 15.58 -5.65
N VAL A 163 17.20 15.76 -6.97
CA VAL A 163 16.78 14.77 -7.97
C VAL A 163 18.01 14.38 -8.77
N ARG A 164 18.35 13.08 -8.84
CA ARG A 164 19.53 12.61 -9.57
C ARG A 164 19.28 11.33 -10.35
N TRP A 165 19.99 11.21 -11.46
CA TRP A 165 20.08 10.01 -12.28
C TRP A 165 21.36 9.26 -11.93
N PHE A 166 21.23 8.02 -11.48
CA PHE A 166 22.35 7.18 -11.11
C PHE A 166 22.54 6.03 -12.10
N ASP A 167 23.78 5.60 -12.26
CA ASP A 167 24.07 4.31 -12.87
C ASP A 167 23.55 3.19 -11.93
N PRO A 168 22.72 2.25 -12.42
CA PRO A 168 22.21 1.14 -11.62
C PRO A 168 23.30 0.26 -10.98
N ALA A 169 24.51 0.23 -11.55
CA ALA A 169 25.66 -0.46 -10.97
C ALA A 169 26.35 0.34 -9.85
N HIS A 170 26.15 1.66 -9.82
CA HIS A 170 26.83 2.59 -8.91
C HIS A 170 25.81 3.49 -8.17
N LEU A 171 25.00 2.85 -7.33
CA LEU A 171 24.01 3.52 -6.48
C LEU A 171 24.64 4.18 -5.26
N PRO A 172 24.03 5.24 -4.70
CA PRO A 172 24.56 5.92 -3.52
C PRO A 172 24.62 4.96 -2.33
N ALA A 173 25.77 4.92 -1.66
CA ALA A 173 26.04 3.97 -0.56
C ALA A 173 25.07 4.15 0.61
N GLU A 174 24.56 5.35 0.79
CA GLU A 174 23.61 5.69 1.84
C GLU A 174 22.19 5.21 1.50
N MET A 175 21.86 4.86 0.25
CA MET A 175 20.53 4.36 -0.09
C MET A 175 20.21 3.05 0.63
N ASN A 176 18.94 2.83 0.98
CA ASN A 176 18.52 1.59 1.62
C ASN A 176 18.90 0.35 0.78
N VAL A 177 19.53 -0.64 1.41
CA VAL A 177 20.07 -1.84 0.75
C VAL A 177 19.00 -2.63 -0.01
N ASP A 178 17.79 -2.76 0.51
CA ASP A 178 16.70 -3.47 -0.18
C ASP A 178 16.28 -2.75 -1.47
N GLN A 179 16.31 -1.41 -1.46
CA GLN A 179 16.03 -0.62 -2.66
C GLN A 179 17.17 -0.71 -3.67
N GLN A 180 18.43 -0.71 -3.22
CA GLN A 180 19.57 -0.94 -4.09
C GLN A 180 19.47 -2.30 -4.78
N PHE A 181 19.20 -3.36 -4.02
CA PHE A 181 19.01 -4.71 -4.55
C PHE A 181 17.84 -4.80 -5.53
N LEU A 182 16.71 -4.15 -5.20
CA LEU A 182 15.55 -4.07 -6.09
C LEU A 182 15.92 -3.44 -7.44
N ILE A 183 16.61 -2.29 -7.43
CA ILE A 183 17.06 -1.62 -8.65
C ILE A 183 17.96 -2.57 -9.44
N ARG A 184 19.05 -3.06 -8.84
CA ARG A 184 20.00 -3.94 -9.53
C ARG A 184 19.33 -5.17 -10.14
N LYS A 185 18.35 -5.75 -9.44
CA LYS A 185 17.54 -6.86 -9.96
C LYS A 185 16.65 -6.48 -11.15
N VAL A 186 16.03 -5.30 -11.13
CA VAL A 186 15.26 -4.79 -12.29
C VAL A 186 16.16 -4.66 -13.52
N PHE A 187 17.41 -4.25 -13.32
CA PHE A 187 18.42 -4.11 -14.37
C PHE A 187 19.20 -5.39 -14.70
N GLY A 188 18.89 -6.53 -14.04
CA GLY A 188 19.56 -7.81 -14.30
C GLY A 188 21.02 -7.88 -13.86
N LEU A 189 21.46 -7.01 -12.93
CA LEU A 189 22.86 -6.93 -12.48
C LEU A 189 23.21 -7.92 -11.36
N ASP A 190 22.21 -8.41 -10.62
CA ASP A 190 22.39 -9.42 -9.57
C ASP A 190 21.51 -10.64 -9.91
N LEU A 191 22.11 -11.64 -10.56
CA LEU A 191 21.53 -12.96 -10.84
C LEU A 191 22.08 -14.03 -9.88
#